data_AF-A0A2D4FLQ6-F1
#
_entry.id   AF-A0A2D4FLQ6-F1
#
_cell.length_a   1.000
_cell.length_b   1.000
_cell.length_c   1.000
_cell.angle_alpha   90.00
_cell.angle_beta   90.00
_cell.angle_gamma   90.00
#
_symmetry.space_group_name_H-M   'P 1'
#
loop_
_entity.id
_entity.type
_entity.pdbx_description
1 polymer ?
#
loop_
_entity_poly.entity_id
_entity_poly.type
_entity_poly.pdbx_seq_one_letter_code
_entity_poly.pdbx_strand_id
1 'polypeptide(L)'
;MYINWENEEGNLRAVTTIFDRILGIPTQLYSHHFQRFKDHVQNNLPRDILTTEQFIQLRREIASTANNHNGEDELPENNQPSGIEDITDPAKLITEIENMRHRIIEIHQEIFNHNEHEVSKRWTFEEGIKRPYFHVKPLEKTQLKNWKEYLDFEIENGTHERVVVLFERCVISCALYEEFWIKYAKYMENHSIEGVRHVYSRACTIHLSKKPMVHLLWAAFEEQQGNINEARRILKIFEENVSGLAMIRLRRVSLERRHGNMEEAEHLLQEAVKNSKSNYEASFFAVKLARHLFKIQKNLPKARKVLLEAIDRDRDNPKLYLNLLEIEYSGDLKQNEE
;
A
#
# COMPACT_ATOMS: atom_id res chain seq x y z
N MET A 1 24.99 10.62 8.29
CA MET A 1 25.78 9.40 8.55
C MET A 1 26.48 8.94 7.28
N TYR A 2 25.76 8.54 6.22
CA TYR A 2 26.40 8.04 4.99
C TYR A 2 27.34 9.05 4.31
N ILE A 3 26.92 10.32 4.20
CA ILE A 3 27.77 11.42 3.68
C ILE A 3 29.07 11.56 4.48
N ASN A 4 29.01 11.46 5.81
CA ASN A 4 30.21 11.60 6.64
C ASN A 4 31.15 10.41 6.42
N TRP A 5 30.61 9.21 6.29
CA TRP A 5 31.39 8.00 6.04
C TRP A 5 32.15 8.06 4.71
N GLU A 6 31.48 8.40 3.60
CA GLU A 6 32.17 8.55 2.30
C GLU A 6 33.22 9.68 2.32
N ASN A 7 32.96 10.73 3.10
CA ASN A 7 33.92 11.82 3.27
C ASN A 7 35.14 11.39 4.10
N GLU A 8 34.98 10.50 5.08
CA GLU A 8 36.08 9.91 5.85
C GLU A 8 36.93 8.95 5.00
N GLU A 9 36.31 8.22 4.07
CA GLU A 9 37.00 7.38 3.07
C GLU A 9 37.69 8.21 1.96
N GLY A 10 37.46 9.53 1.92
CA GLY A 10 38.03 10.42 0.91
C GLY A 10 37.36 10.36 -0.47
N ASN A 11 36.23 9.67 -0.60
CA ASN A 11 35.50 9.48 -1.86
C ASN A 11 34.58 10.68 -2.16
N LEU A 12 35.17 11.84 -2.46
CA LEU A 12 34.42 13.09 -2.63
C LEU A 12 33.39 13.05 -3.78
N ARG A 13 33.63 12.27 -4.84
CA ARG A 13 32.64 12.03 -5.92
C ARG A 13 31.43 11.21 -5.48
N ALA A 14 31.64 10.28 -4.54
CA ALA A 14 30.52 9.54 -3.95
C ALA A 14 29.70 10.45 -3.05
N VAL A 15 30.36 11.36 -2.31
CA VAL A 15 29.71 12.39 -1.51
C VAL A 15 28.81 13.28 -2.35
N THR A 16 29.27 13.80 -3.50
CA THR A 16 28.42 14.58 -4.41
C THR A 16 27.26 13.77 -4.95
N THR A 17 27.50 12.55 -5.41
CA THR A 17 26.42 11.65 -5.89
C THR A 17 25.33 11.43 -4.82
N ILE A 18 25.70 11.37 -3.54
CA ILE A 18 24.73 11.26 -2.45
C ILE A 18 23.96 12.57 -2.26
N PHE A 19 24.63 13.72 -2.37
CA PHE A 19 23.96 15.03 -2.34
C PHE A 19 22.97 15.20 -3.49
N ASP A 20 23.34 14.85 -4.71
CA ASP A 20 22.47 14.91 -5.90
C ASP A 20 21.16 14.13 -5.66
N ARG A 21 21.27 12.96 -5.00
CA ARG A 21 20.12 12.13 -4.66
C ARG A 21 19.28 12.73 -3.54
N ILE A 22 19.88 13.15 -2.42
CA ILE A 22 19.13 13.59 -1.24
C ILE A 22 18.47 14.96 -1.44
N LEU A 23 19.07 15.85 -2.24
CA LEU A 23 18.51 17.17 -2.51
C LEU A 23 17.21 17.12 -3.32
N GLY A 24 17.00 16.05 -4.10
CA GLY A 24 15.74 15.78 -4.78
C GLY A 24 14.70 15.02 -3.93
N ILE A 25 15.01 14.67 -2.68
CA ILE A 25 14.11 13.91 -1.80
C ILE A 25 13.57 14.83 -0.70
N PRO A 26 12.24 14.93 -0.53
CA PRO A 26 11.65 15.68 0.56
C PRO A 26 12.04 15.10 1.92
N THR A 27 12.65 15.91 2.78
CA THR A 27 13.04 15.53 4.15
C THR A 27 12.74 16.66 5.11
N GLN A 28 12.62 16.36 6.41
CA GLN A 28 12.40 17.38 7.44
C GLN A 28 13.56 18.40 7.53
N LEU A 29 14.79 17.97 7.23
CA LEU A 29 16.01 18.79 7.33
C LEU A 29 16.63 19.10 5.95
N TYR A 30 15.80 19.21 4.91
CA TYR A 30 16.24 19.47 3.53
C TYR A 30 17.15 20.70 3.41
N SER A 31 16.84 21.78 4.15
CA SER A 31 17.66 23.01 4.21
C SER A 31 19.05 22.78 4.80
N HIS A 32 19.17 21.93 5.82
CA HIS A 32 20.45 21.58 6.41
C HIS A 32 21.31 20.76 5.43
N HIS A 33 20.70 19.82 4.69
CA HIS A 33 21.41 19.08 3.64
C HIS A 33 21.96 20.00 2.56
N PHE A 34 21.18 21.00 2.15
CA PHE A 34 21.61 21.97 1.15
C PHE A 34 22.73 22.90 1.64
N GLN A 35 22.68 23.35 2.90
CA GLN A 35 23.80 24.10 3.47
C GLN A 35 25.09 23.26 3.50
N ARG A 36 24.99 21.99 3.91
CA ARG A 36 26.15 21.09 3.92
C ARG A 36 26.69 20.80 2.52
N PHE A 37 25.83 20.77 1.51
CA PHE A 37 26.25 20.69 0.10
C PHE A 37 27.05 21.94 -0.31
N LYS A 38 26.56 23.14 0.01
CA LYS A 38 27.31 24.39 -0.24
C LYS A 38 28.67 24.37 0.43
N ASP A 39 28.74 23.94 1.69
CA ASP A 39 30.01 23.82 2.41
C ASP A 39 30.94 22.79 1.77
N HIS A 40 30.40 21.66 1.28
CA HIS A 40 31.18 20.65 0.55
C HIS A 40 31.77 21.19 -0.75
N VAL A 41 31.01 21.95 -1.54
CA VAL A 41 31.48 22.56 -2.79
C VAL A 41 32.53 23.66 -2.52
N GLN A 42 32.33 24.45 -1.46
CA GLN A 42 33.23 25.55 -1.09
C GLN A 42 34.58 25.06 -0.53
N ASN A 43 34.58 23.95 0.20
CA ASN A 43 35.80 23.43 0.85
C ASN A 43 36.61 22.45 -0.01
N ASN A 44 36.10 22.01 -1.16
CA ASN A 44 36.77 21.04 -2.05
C ASN A 44 37.01 21.61 -3.45
N LEU A 45 37.90 20.98 -4.21
CA LEU A 45 38.19 21.36 -5.60
C LEU A 45 37.15 20.72 -6.55
N PRO A 46 36.62 21.46 -7.54
CA PRO A 46 35.65 20.95 -8.51
C PRO A 46 36.09 19.66 -9.24
N ARG A 47 37.40 19.48 -9.49
CA ARG A 47 37.98 18.29 -10.14
C ARG A 47 37.84 17.00 -9.31
N ASP A 48 37.79 17.14 -7.99
CA ASP A 48 37.75 16.01 -7.05
C ASP A 48 36.30 15.60 -6.72
N ILE A 49 35.35 16.52 -6.89
CA ILE A 49 33.93 16.30 -6.59
C ILE A 49 33.10 15.91 -7.83
N LEU A 50 33.57 16.22 -9.05
CA LEU A 50 32.91 15.87 -10.31
C LEU A 50 33.62 14.72 -11.04
N THR A 51 32.89 14.03 -11.92
CA THR A 51 33.52 13.15 -12.91
C THR A 51 34.26 13.96 -13.97
N THR A 52 35.22 13.34 -14.66
CA THR A 52 35.99 14.02 -15.72
C THR A 52 35.08 14.56 -16.83
N GLU A 53 34.03 13.82 -17.19
CA GLU A 53 33.06 14.24 -18.20
C GLU A 53 32.24 15.46 -17.74
N GLN A 54 31.68 15.41 -16.52
CA GLN A 54 30.93 16.52 -15.93
C GLN A 54 31.79 17.77 -15.78
N PHE A 55 33.04 17.60 -15.36
CA PHE A 55 33.99 18.71 -15.21
C PHE A 55 34.29 19.39 -16.56
N ILE A 56 34.59 18.60 -17.60
CA ILE A 56 34.87 19.12 -18.94
C ILE A 56 33.63 19.83 -19.51
N GLN A 57 32.44 19.26 -19.32
CA GLN A 57 31.19 19.86 -19.77
C GLN A 57 30.94 21.20 -19.08
N LEU A 58 31.04 21.25 -17.75
CA LEU A 58 30.84 22.47 -16.96
C LEU A 58 31.80 23.58 -17.40
N ARG A 59 33.06 23.21 -17.68
CA ARG A 59 34.07 24.14 -18.17
C ARG A 59 33.72 24.75 -19.52
N ARG A 60 33.22 23.94 -20.46
CA ARG A 60 32.75 24.41 -21.77
C ARG A 60 31.54 25.32 -21.65
N GLU A 61 30.60 24.96 -20.78
CA GLU A 61 29.42 25.80 -20.51
C GLU A 61 29.85 27.19 -20.01
N ILE A 62 30.70 27.25 -18.99
CA ILE A 62 31.20 28.53 -18.44
C ILE A 62 31.93 29.36 -19.51
N ALA A 63 32.77 28.72 -20.34
CA ALA A 63 33.47 29.41 -21.42
C ALA A 63 32.51 29.98 -22.48
N SER A 64 31.46 29.23 -22.84
CA SER A 64 30.41 29.71 -23.77
C SER A 64 29.64 30.90 -23.20
N THR A 65 29.29 30.88 -21.91
CA THR A 65 28.58 31.98 -21.25
C THR A 65 29.44 33.23 -21.11
N ALA A 66 30.75 33.07 -20.88
CA ALA A 66 31.70 34.18 -20.84
C ALA A 66 31.86 34.87 -22.21
N ASN A 67 31.90 34.11 -23.30
CA ASN A 67 31.98 34.68 -24.66
C ASN A 67 30.70 35.44 -25.04
N ASN A 68 29.52 34.94 -24.64
CA ASN A 68 28.24 35.61 -24.88
C ASN A 68 28.10 36.94 -24.11
N HIS A 69 28.77 37.10 -22.97
CA HIS A 69 28.76 38.35 -22.20
C HIS A 69 29.77 39.39 -22.70
N ASN A 70 30.82 38.98 -23.42
CA ASN A 70 31.87 39.88 -23.91
C ASN A 70 31.57 40.48 -25.29
N GLY A 71 30.48 40.08 -25.96
CA GLY A 71 30.06 40.67 -27.23
C GLY A 71 31.08 40.52 -28.37
N GLU A 72 31.97 39.54 -28.29
CA GLU A 72 32.88 39.19 -29.38
C GLU A 72 32.20 38.15 -30.28
N ASP A 73 32.08 38.47 -31.58
CA ASP A 73 31.50 37.64 -32.62
C ASP A 73 32.03 36.18 -32.57
N GLU A 74 31.16 35.23 -32.95
CA GLU A 74 31.44 33.80 -33.06
C GLU A 74 32.86 33.49 -33.57
N LEU A 75 33.73 33.04 -32.66
CA LEU A 75 35.01 32.47 -33.03
C LEU A 75 34.76 31.19 -33.85
N PRO A 76 35.50 30.95 -34.96
CA PRO A 76 35.30 29.78 -35.82
C PRO A 76 35.36 28.48 -35.02
N GLU A 77 34.59 27.46 -35.40
CA GLU A 77 34.43 26.14 -34.73
C GLU A 77 35.75 25.48 -34.27
N ASN A 78 36.88 25.86 -34.86
CA ASN A 78 38.23 25.38 -34.53
C ASN A 78 38.86 26.02 -33.27
N ASN A 79 38.25 27.05 -32.69
CA ASN A 79 38.71 27.78 -31.49
C ASN A 79 37.80 27.57 -30.28
N GLN A 80 36.94 26.55 -30.31
CA GLN A 80 36.09 26.24 -29.16
C GLN A 80 36.97 25.59 -28.08
N PRO A 81 37.04 26.17 -26.85
CA PRO A 81 37.95 25.68 -25.83
C PRO A 81 37.60 24.22 -25.53
N SER A 82 38.58 23.35 -25.75
CA SER A 82 38.41 21.90 -25.72
C SER A 82 37.99 21.37 -24.33
N GLY A 83 38.10 22.21 -23.30
CA GLY A 83 37.88 21.90 -21.88
C GLY A 83 39.08 21.23 -21.23
N ILE A 84 40.14 20.95 -22.01
CA ILE A 84 41.35 20.22 -21.63
C ILE A 84 42.55 21.18 -21.47
N GLU A 85 42.38 22.46 -21.81
CA GLU A 85 43.46 23.45 -21.75
C GLU A 85 43.80 23.80 -20.29
N ASP A 86 45.00 23.46 -19.84
CA ASP A 86 45.46 23.83 -18.50
C ASP A 86 45.68 25.36 -18.45
N ILE A 87 44.95 26.05 -17.56
CA ILE A 87 45.17 27.48 -17.33
C ILE A 87 46.46 27.62 -16.53
N THR A 88 47.48 28.20 -17.16
CA THR A 88 48.80 28.41 -16.55
C THR A 88 48.86 29.61 -15.61
N ASP A 89 47.88 30.52 -15.67
CA ASP A 89 47.80 31.71 -14.82
C ASP A 89 47.05 31.41 -13.50
N PRO A 90 47.73 31.50 -12.33
CA PRO A 90 47.12 31.22 -11.04
C PRO A 90 45.87 32.07 -10.73
N ALA A 91 45.84 33.33 -11.18
CA ALA A 91 44.70 34.21 -10.93
C ALA A 91 43.47 33.80 -11.73
N LYS A 92 43.67 33.42 -13.00
CA LYS A 92 42.59 32.92 -13.86
C LYS A 92 42.09 31.55 -13.40
N LEU A 93 42.98 30.70 -12.89
CA LEU A 93 42.59 29.40 -12.33
C LEU A 93 41.70 29.56 -11.09
N ILE A 94 42.02 30.50 -10.19
CA ILE A 94 41.18 30.79 -9.01
C ILE A 94 39.79 31.28 -9.46
N THR A 95 39.73 32.21 -10.41
CA THR A 95 38.47 32.71 -10.94
C THR A 95 37.64 31.62 -11.62
N GLU A 96 38.28 30.73 -12.38
CA GLU A 96 37.61 29.58 -13.00
C GLU A 96 37.02 28.63 -11.96
N ILE A 97 37.80 28.27 -10.93
CA ILE A 97 37.34 27.41 -9.83
C ILE A 97 36.12 28.04 -9.14
N GLU A 98 36.16 29.35 -8.87
CA GLU A 98 35.06 30.03 -8.20
C GLU A 98 33.81 30.13 -9.09
N ASN A 99 33.98 30.37 -10.39
CA ASN A 99 32.87 30.31 -11.36
C ASN A 99 32.25 28.90 -11.45
N MET A 100 33.08 27.84 -11.42
CA MET A 100 32.60 26.46 -11.38
C MET A 100 31.80 26.18 -10.10
N ARG A 101 32.30 26.60 -8.94
CA ARG A 101 31.58 26.46 -7.67
C ARG A 101 30.24 27.18 -7.71
N HIS A 102 30.22 28.42 -8.20
CA HIS A 102 29.00 29.21 -8.33
C HIS A 102 27.97 28.49 -9.22
N ARG A 103 28.40 28.00 -10.38
CA ARG A 103 27.53 27.29 -11.32
C ARG A 103 26.98 25.98 -10.75
N ILE A 104 27.81 25.21 -10.06
CA ILE A 104 27.37 23.98 -9.37
C ILE A 104 26.30 24.31 -8.32
N ILE A 105 26.53 25.34 -7.50
CA ILE A 105 25.57 25.77 -6.47
C ILE A 105 24.26 26.24 -7.10
N GLU A 106 24.32 27.00 -8.21
CA GLU A 106 23.16 27.48 -8.94
C GLU A 106 22.27 26.34 -9.46
N ILE A 107 22.87 25.34 -10.12
CA ILE A 107 22.14 24.15 -10.60
C ILE A 107 21.41 23.44 -9.45
N HIS A 108 22.08 23.27 -8.31
CA HIS A 108 21.48 22.60 -7.15
C HIS A 108 20.48 23.49 -6.39
N GLN A 109 20.58 24.82 -6.52
CA GLN A 109 19.60 25.76 -5.96
C GLN A 109 18.24 25.58 -6.63
N GLU A 110 18.18 25.31 -7.93
CA GLU A 110 16.93 25.00 -8.63
C GLU A 110 16.28 23.71 -8.10
N ILE A 111 17.08 22.65 -7.98
CA ILE A 111 16.63 21.36 -7.41
C ILE A 111 16.13 21.55 -5.98
N PHE A 112 16.87 22.31 -5.17
CA PHE A 112 16.50 22.64 -3.80
C PHE A 112 15.17 23.40 -3.75
N ASN A 113 14.99 24.44 -4.58
CA ASN A 113 13.76 25.24 -4.61
C ASN A 113 12.54 24.39 -5.00
N HIS A 114 12.71 23.48 -5.96
CA HIS A 114 11.67 22.53 -6.33
C HIS A 114 11.33 21.58 -5.17
N ASN A 115 12.34 20.99 -4.54
CA ASN A 115 12.15 20.10 -3.39
C ASN A 115 11.51 20.84 -2.20
N GLU A 116 11.89 22.09 -1.94
CA GLU A 116 11.29 22.94 -0.90
C GLU A 116 9.78 23.10 -1.12
N HIS A 117 9.35 23.32 -2.36
CA HIS A 117 7.94 23.39 -2.69
C HIS A 117 7.23 22.05 -2.43
N GLU A 118 7.85 20.92 -2.80
CA GLU A 118 7.32 19.58 -2.53
C GLU A 118 7.27 19.24 -1.02
N VAL A 119 8.24 19.70 -0.23
CA VAL A 119 8.25 19.61 1.24
C VAL A 119 7.10 20.45 1.81
N SER A 120 6.95 21.69 1.36
CA SER A 120 5.91 22.60 1.85
C SER A 120 4.50 22.02 1.65
N LYS A 121 4.24 21.34 0.53
CA LYS A 121 2.96 20.66 0.27
C LYS A 121 2.63 19.57 1.32
N ARG A 122 3.66 18.95 1.89
CA ARG A 122 3.55 17.78 2.79
C ARG A 122 3.81 18.12 4.26
N TRP A 123 4.27 19.32 4.54
CA TRP A 123 4.74 19.73 5.86
C TRP A 123 3.71 19.49 6.96
N THR A 124 2.47 19.96 6.74
CA THR A 124 1.38 19.85 7.72
C THR A 124 0.99 18.40 7.98
N PHE A 125 1.00 17.55 6.95
CA PHE A 125 0.73 16.12 7.09
C PHE A 125 1.82 15.41 7.89
N GLU A 126 3.09 15.64 7.55
CA GLU A 126 4.24 15.04 8.24
C GLU A 126 4.33 15.52 9.71
N GLU A 127 4.08 16.81 9.97
CA GLU A 127 4.02 17.35 11.34
C GLU A 127 2.83 16.76 12.14
N GLY A 128 1.73 16.44 11.46
CA GLY A 128 0.56 15.78 12.04
C GLY A 128 0.84 14.36 12.54
N ILE A 129 1.89 13.70 12.06
CA ILE A 129 2.28 12.35 12.48
C ILE A 129 3.11 12.43 13.76
N LYS A 130 2.47 12.32 14.92
CA LYS A 130 3.18 12.33 16.22
C LYS A 130 3.81 10.99 16.59
N ARG A 131 3.38 9.89 15.96
CA ARG A 131 3.89 8.54 16.24
C ARG A 131 4.16 7.79 14.93
N PRO A 132 5.37 7.91 14.35
CA PRO A 132 5.76 7.29 13.08
C PRO A 132 6.20 5.82 13.22
N TYR A 133 6.10 5.25 14.43
CA TYR A 133 6.48 3.88 14.75
C TYR A 133 5.29 3.11 15.32
N PHE A 134 5.37 1.77 15.26
CA PHE A 134 4.34 0.91 15.81
C PHE A 134 4.25 1.00 17.34
N HIS A 135 3.03 1.07 17.86
CA HIS A 135 2.75 0.88 19.28
C HIS A 135 1.34 0.33 19.47
N VAL A 136 1.17 -0.57 20.45
CA VAL A 136 -0.11 -1.21 20.80
C VAL A 136 -1.22 -0.26 21.30
N LYS A 137 -0.88 0.98 21.64
CA LYS A 137 -1.84 1.94 22.17
C LYS A 137 -2.60 2.52 20.98
N PRO A 138 -3.92 2.60 21.00
CA PRO A 138 -4.67 3.21 19.90
C PRO A 138 -4.14 4.62 19.58
N LEU A 139 -4.04 4.94 18.30
CA LEU A 139 -3.89 6.29 17.78
C LEU A 139 -5.18 7.08 17.98
N GLU A 140 -5.03 8.38 18.12
CA GLU A 140 -6.15 9.31 18.17
C GLU A 140 -6.84 9.41 16.79
N LYS A 141 -8.15 9.68 16.80
CA LYS A 141 -8.93 9.83 15.55
C LYS A 141 -8.39 10.93 14.64
N THR A 142 -7.82 11.98 15.22
CA THR A 142 -7.15 13.09 14.51
C THR A 142 -5.95 12.59 13.69
N GLN A 143 -5.13 11.71 14.26
CA GLN A 143 -3.98 11.12 13.57
C GLN A 143 -4.41 10.12 12.49
N LEU A 144 -5.45 9.32 12.75
CA LEU A 144 -6.02 8.43 11.72
C LEU A 144 -6.57 9.22 10.54
N LYS A 145 -7.26 10.34 10.82
CA LYS A 145 -7.74 11.27 9.79
C LYS A 145 -6.57 11.87 8.99
N ASN A 146 -5.53 12.35 9.66
CA ASN A 146 -4.32 12.88 9.02
C ASN A 146 -3.67 11.85 8.08
N TRP A 147 -3.49 10.60 8.52
CA TRP A 147 -2.96 9.52 7.67
C TRP A 147 -3.84 9.28 6.44
N LYS A 148 -5.16 9.26 6.62
CA LYS A 148 -6.09 9.03 5.52
C LYS A 148 -6.00 10.14 4.48
N GLU A 149 -6.03 11.39 4.92
CA GLU A 149 -5.94 12.58 4.06
C GLU A 149 -4.57 12.67 3.37
N TYR A 150 -3.48 12.34 4.07
CA TYR A 150 -2.15 12.33 3.48
C TYR A 150 -2.01 11.24 2.40
N LEU A 151 -2.55 10.04 2.66
CA LEU A 151 -2.59 8.99 1.65
C LEU A 151 -3.42 9.40 0.43
N ASP A 152 -4.58 10.03 0.63
CA ASP A 152 -5.41 10.53 -0.49
C ASP A 152 -4.65 11.58 -1.32
N PHE A 153 -3.97 12.52 -0.66
CA PHE A 153 -3.14 13.52 -1.32
C PHE A 153 -2.03 12.88 -2.17
N GLU A 154 -1.29 11.92 -1.63
CA GLU A 154 -0.19 11.30 -2.37
C GLU A 154 -0.71 10.39 -3.49
N ILE A 155 -1.87 9.73 -3.33
CA ILE A 155 -2.52 8.95 -4.39
C ILE A 155 -2.88 9.83 -5.59
N GLU A 156 -3.35 11.06 -5.34
CA GLU A 156 -3.78 11.99 -6.39
C GLU A 156 -2.60 12.69 -7.09
N ASN A 157 -1.52 13.00 -6.36
CA ASN A 157 -0.46 13.90 -6.84
C ASN A 157 0.94 13.26 -6.93
N GLY A 158 1.16 12.12 -6.28
CA GLY A 158 2.47 11.49 -6.15
C GLY A 158 2.75 10.42 -7.21
N THR A 159 4.00 9.97 -7.27
CA THR A 159 4.36 8.80 -8.08
C THR A 159 3.93 7.50 -7.39
N HIS A 160 3.79 6.41 -8.16
CA HIS A 160 3.47 5.10 -7.61
C HIS A 160 4.45 4.68 -6.50
N GLU A 161 5.76 4.88 -6.69
CA GLU A 161 6.75 4.52 -5.67
C GLU A 161 6.54 5.31 -4.37
N ARG A 162 6.24 6.62 -4.47
CA ARG A 162 6.00 7.47 -3.30
C ARG A 162 4.74 7.06 -2.55
N VAL A 163 3.68 6.74 -3.28
CA VAL A 163 2.42 6.24 -2.69
C VAL A 163 2.66 4.93 -1.95
N VAL A 164 3.38 3.98 -2.57
CA VAL A 164 3.73 2.70 -1.94
C VAL A 164 4.59 2.92 -0.69
N VAL A 165 5.62 3.77 -0.75
CA VAL A 165 6.45 4.11 0.42
C VAL A 165 5.60 4.70 1.54
N LEU A 166 4.66 5.60 1.23
CA LEU A 166 3.79 6.21 2.23
C LEU A 166 2.80 5.19 2.83
N PHE A 167 2.23 4.29 2.02
CA PHE A 167 1.41 3.19 2.51
C PHE A 167 2.19 2.28 3.44
N GLU A 168 3.41 1.88 3.08
CA GLU A 168 4.27 1.04 3.92
C GLU A 168 4.60 1.73 5.26
N ARG A 169 4.88 3.04 5.25
CA ARG A 169 5.04 3.84 6.48
C ARG A 169 3.75 3.87 7.32
N CYS A 170 2.61 4.05 6.67
CA CYS A 170 1.30 4.09 7.33
C CYS A 170 0.99 2.76 8.03
N VAL A 171 1.15 1.62 7.34
CA VAL A 171 0.83 0.30 7.92
C VAL A 171 1.79 -0.12 9.03
N ILE A 172 2.99 0.47 9.14
CA ILE A 172 3.84 0.31 10.33
C ILE A 172 3.18 0.96 11.55
N SER A 173 2.78 2.24 11.44
CA SER A 173 2.20 2.99 12.57
C SER A 173 0.77 2.55 12.89
N CYS A 174 0.01 2.22 11.84
CA CYS A 174 -1.42 1.91 11.86
C CYS A 174 -1.71 0.41 11.66
N ALA A 175 -0.77 -0.48 12.01
CA ALA A 175 -0.86 -1.91 11.73
C ALA A 175 -2.16 -2.59 12.24
N LEU A 176 -2.75 -2.08 13.33
CA LEU A 176 -3.95 -2.63 13.97
C LEU A 176 -5.29 -2.12 13.39
N TYR A 177 -5.23 -1.27 12.36
CA TYR A 177 -6.40 -0.60 11.76
C TYR A 177 -6.66 -1.19 10.37
N GLU A 178 -7.67 -2.06 10.27
CA GLU A 178 -7.96 -2.81 9.04
C GLU A 178 -8.32 -1.90 7.86
N GLU A 179 -8.84 -0.71 8.11
CA GLU A 179 -9.21 0.27 7.07
C GLU A 179 -8.02 0.71 6.21
N PHE A 180 -6.81 0.81 6.77
CA PHE A 180 -5.62 1.21 6.00
C PHE A 180 -5.09 0.08 5.14
N TRP A 181 -5.12 -1.17 5.64
CA TRP A 181 -4.78 -2.35 4.85
C TRP A 181 -5.75 -2.55 3.69
N ILE A 182 -7.06 -2.38 3.94
CA ILE A 182 -8.08 -2.48 2.90
C ILE A 182 -7.89 -1.37 1.86
N LYS A 183 -7.60 -0.14 2.29
CA LYS A 183 -7.31 0.97 1.37
C LYS A 183 -6.06 0.69 0.54
N TYR A 184 -5.02 0.13 1.15
CA TYR A 184 -3.79 -0.22 0.46
C TYR A 184 -4.01 -1.31 -0.59
N ALA A 185 -4.72 -2.39 -0.22
CA ALA A 185 -5.11 -3.44 -1.15
C ALA A 185 -5.89 -2.88 -2.35
N LYS A 186 -6.89 -2.03 -2.13
CA LYS A 186 -7.65 -1.36 -3.20
C LYS A 186 -6.77 -0.50 -4.12
N TYR A 187 -5.81 0.23 -3.57
CA TYR A 187 -4.86 0.97 -4.39
C TYR A 187 -4.03 0.03 -5.26
N MET A 188 -3.57 -1.09 -4.71
CA MET A 188 -2.76 -2.09 -5.42
C MET A 188 -3.54 -2.88 -6.47
N GLU A 189 -4.87 -2.96 -6.41
CA GLU A 189 -5.71 -3.65 -7.42
C GLU A 189 -5.46 -3.15 -8.85
N ASN A 190 -5.18 -1.85 -9.00
CA ASN A 190 -4.89 -1.24 -10.30
C ASN A 190 -3.42 -1.36 -10.73
N HIS A 191 -2.55 -1.92 -9.89
CA HIS A 191 -1.09 -1.90 -10.10
C HIS A 191 -0.47 -3.30 -10.12
N SER A 192 -0.85 -4.19 -9.21
CA SER A 192 -0.27 -5.53 -9.12
C SER A 192 -1.15 -6.48 -8.31
N ILE A 193 -1.64 -7.54 -8.96
CA ILE A 193 -2.40 -8.63 -8.33
C ILE A 193 -1.58 -9.29 -7.22
N GLU A 194 -0.29 -9.53 -7.45
CA GLU A 194 0.59 -10.11 -6.44
C GLU A 194 0.83 -9.15 -5.27
N GLY A 195 0.90 -7.85 -5.55
CA GLY A 195 0.95 -6.81 -4.52
C GLY A 195 -0.28 -6.86 -3.60
N VAL A 196 -1.48 -6.97 -4.17
CA VAL A 196 -2.73 -7.11 -3.39
C VAL A 196 -2.69 -8.37 -2.51
N ARG A 197 -2.26 -9.50 -3.06
CA ARG A 197 -2.12 -10.77 -2.33
C ARG A 197 -1.15 -10.63 -1.16
N HIS A 198 0.01 -10.01 -1.39
CA HIS A 198 1.00 -9.77 -0.34
C HIS A 198 0.46 -8.86 0.77
N VAL A 199 -0.25 -7.78 0.41
CA VAL A 199 -0.89 -6.86 1.37
C VAL A 199 -1.91 -7.59 2.24
N TYR A 200 -2.83 -8.36 1.64
CA TYR A 200 -3.81 -9.12 2.39
C TYR A 200 -3.18 -10.22 3.25
N SER A 201 -2.20 -10.96 2.72
CA SER A 201 -1.49 -11.99 3.46
C SER A 201 -0.83 -11.40 4.70
N ARG A 202 -0.09 -10.30 4.57
CA ARG A 202 0.56 -9.62 5.70
C ARG A 202 -0.44 -9.09 6.72
N ALA A 203 -1.53 -8.47 6.26
CA ALA A 203 -2.61 -8.00 7.12
C ALA A 203 -3.23 -9.14 7.94
N CYS A 204 -3.64 -10.22 7.29
CA CYS A 204 -4.42 -11.30 7.88
C CYS A 204 -3.60 -12.28 8.71
N THR A 205 -2.36 -12.58 8.31
CA THR A 205 -1.53 -13.62 8.96
C THR A 205 -0.67 -13.08 10.09
N ILE A 206 -0.31 -11.79 10.07
CA ILE A 206 0.60 -11.19 11.06
C ILE A 206 -0.14 -10.25 12.02
N HIS A 207 -0.87 -9.27 11.48
CA HIS A 207 -1.36 -8.15 12.30
C HIS A 207 -2.81 -8.28 12.77
N LEU A 208 -3.69 -8.78 11.90
CA LEU A 208 -5.15 -8.70 12.04
C LEU A 208 -5.83 -10.08 11.99
N SER A 209 -5.23 -11.08 12.63
CA SER A 209 -5.67 -12.49 12.58
C SER A 209 -7.09 -12.75 13.08
N LYS A 210 -7.67 -11.82 13.86
CA LYS A 210 -9.02 -11.96 14.45
C LYS A 210 -10.06 -11.00 13.83
N LYS A 211 -9.67 -10.16 12.88
CA LYS A 211 -10.56 -9.16 12.28
C LYS A 211 -11.27 -9.74 11.06
N PRO A 212 -12.60 -9.93 11.08
CA PRO A 212 -13.27 -10.69 10.02
C PRO A 212 -13.28 -10.00 8.67
N MET A 213 -13.41 -8.68 8.62
CA MET A 213 -13.66 -7.98 7.36
C MET A 213 -12.50 -8.11 6.37
N VAL A 214 -11.26 -7.96 6.84
CA VAL A 214 -10.07 -8.08 5.99
C VAL A 214 -9.88 -9.50 5.44
N HIS A 215 -10.17 -10.55 6.21
CA HIS A 215 -10.12 -11.94 5.74
C HIS A 215 -11.20 -12.26 4.71
N LEU A 216 -12.40 -11.72 4.90
CA LEU A 216 -13.50 -11.89 3.95
C LEU A 216 -13.23 -11.18 2.62
N LEU A 217 -12.61 -9.99 2.66
CA LEU A 217 -12.18 -9.28 1.47
C LEU A 217 -11.04 -10.01 0.76
N TRP A 218 -10.08 -10.56 1.50
CA TRP A 218 -9.01 -11.38 0.91
C TRP A 218 -9.56 -12.62 0.21
N ALA A 219 -10.47 -13.37 0.85
CA ALA A 219 -11.10 -14.53 0.22
C ALA A 219 -11.92 -14.14 -1.02
N ALA A 220 -12.63 -13.01 -0.99
CA ALA A 220 -13.37 -12.51 -2.14
C ALA A 220 -12.42 -12.09 -3.29
N PHE A 221 -11.28 -11.49 -2.97
CA PHE A 221 -10.24 -11.16 -3.94
C PHE A 221 -9.68 -12.44 -4.60
N GLU A 222 -9.29 -13.46 -3.83
CA GLU A 222 -8.79 -14.71 -4.42
C GLU A 222 -9.85 -15.42 -5.27
N GLU A 223 -11.12 -15.39 -4.85
CA GLU A 223 -12.24 -15.89 -5.66
C GLU A 223 -12.34 -15.12 -6.99
N GLN A 224 -12.25 -13.79 -6.96
CA GLN A 224 -12.29 -12.94 -8.17
C GLN A 224 -11.10 -13.22 -9.11
N GLN A 225 -9.92 -13.55 -8.57
CA GLN A 225 -8.75 -13.93 -9.36
C GLN A 225 -8.80 -15.39 -9.86
N GLY A 226 -9.83 -16.16 -9.50
CA GLY A 226 -9.98 -17.57 -9.90
C GLY A 226 -9.29 -18.58 -8.97
N ASN A 227 -8.64 -18.12 -7.90
CA ASN A 227 -7.97 -18.97 -6.90
C ASN A 227 -8.95 -19.49 -5.84
N ILE A 228 -9.93 -20.28 -6.28
CA ILE A 228 -11.06 -20.70 -5.44
C ILE A 228 -10.60 -21.55 -4.23
N ASN A 229 -9.61 -22.42 -4.44
CA ASN A 229 -9.06 -23.26 -3.37
C ASN A 229 -8.39 -22.42 -2.27
N GLU A 230 -7.76 -21.32 -2.66
CA GLU A 230 -7.14 -20.42 -1.69
C GLU A 230 -8.20 -19.64 -0.90
N ALA A 231 -9.25 -19.15 -1.58
CA ALA A 231 -10.40 -18.56 -0.90
C ALA A 231 -11.04 -19.53 0.13
N ARG A 232 -11.18 -20.82 -0.21
CA ARG A 232 -11.63 -21.87 0.72
C ARG A 232 -10.69 -22.00 1.92
N ARG A 233 -9.38 -22.07 1.66
CA ARG A 233 -8.34 -22.22 2.69
C ARG A 233 -8.37 -21.04 3.66
N ILE A 234 -8.42 -19.81 3.16
CA ILE A 234 -8.48 -18.58 3.97
C ILE A 234 -9.69 -18.62 4.90
N LEU A 235 -10.89 -18.89 4.36
CA LEU A 235 -12.12 -18.90 5.16
C LEU A 235 -12.12 -20.04 6.19
N LYS A 236 -11.59 -21.21 5.84
CA LYS A 236 -11.48 -22.35 6.77
C LYS A 236 -10.55 -22.02 7.94
N ILE A 237 -9.33 -21.54 7.66
CA ILE A 237 -8.35 -21.17 8.70
C ILE A 237 -8.91 -20.06 9.58
N PHE A 238 -9.58 -19.07 9.00
CA PHE A 238 -10.16 -17.98 9.77
C PHE A 238 -11.29 -18.47 10.69
N GLU A 239 -12.14 -19.39 10.23
CA GLU A 239 -13.18 -19.99 11.07
C GLU A 239 -12.62 -20.82 12.23
N GLU A 240 -11.53 -21.55 12.00
CA GLU A 240 -10.81 -22.31 13.03
C GLU A 240 -10.21 -21.36 14.09
N ASN A 241 -9.69 -20.20 13.67
CA ASN A 241 -9.13 -19.19 14.56
C ASN A 241 -10.21 -18.39 15.33
N VAL A 242 -11.37 -18.14 14.72
CA VAL A 242 -12.47 -17.36 15.30
C VAL A 242 -13.79 -18.12 15.19
N SER A 243 -13.98 -19.05 16.13
CA SER A 243 -15.19 -19.88 16.20
C SER A 243 -16.46 -19.06 16.51
N GLY A 244 -17.60 -19.49 15.98
CA GLY A 244 -18.92 -18.95 16.34
C GLY A 244 -19.38 -17.74 15.53
N LEU A 245 -18.61 -17.28 14.54
CA LEU A 245 -19.05 -16.22 13.63
C LEU A 245 -19.84 -16.79 12.46
N ALA A 246 -21.17 -16.78 12.57
CA ALA A 246 -22.08 -17.27 11.54
C ALA A 246 -21.82 -16.68 10.14
N MET A 247 -21.35 -15.42 10.07
CA MET A 247 -21.01 -14.78 8.80
C MET A 247 -19.91 -15.50 8.01
N ILE A 248 -18.93 -16.13 8.69
CA ILE A 248 -17.84 -16.87 8.03
C ILE A 248 -18.40 -18.15 7.43
N ARG A 249 -19.16 -18.92 8.23
CA ARG A 249 -19.80 -20.15 7.78
C ARG A 249 -20.71 -19.89 6.57
N LEU A 250 -21.51 -18.83 6.62
CA LEU A 250 -22.35 -18.43 5.49
C LEU A 250 -21.54 -18.02 4.25
N ARG A 251 -20.37 -17.39 4.43
CA ARG A 251 -19.46 -17.06 3.31
C ARG A 251 -18.90 -18.33 2.67
N ARG A 252 -18.46 -19.31 3.46
CA ARG A 252 -17.98 -20.62 2.98
C ARG A 252 -19.06 -21.36 2.18
N VAL A 253 -20.27 -21.47 2.73
CA VAL A 253 -21.42 -22.09 2.05
C VAL A 253 -21.74 -21.37 0.74
N SER A 254 -21.69 -20.03 0.74
CA SER A 254 -21.98 -19.24 -0.45
C SER A 254 -20.92 -19.40 -1.54
N LEU A 255 -19.64 -19.56 -1.15
CA LEU A 255 -18.53 -19.86 -2.07
C LEU A 255 -18.77 -21.20 -2.76
N GLU A 256 -19.01 -22.28 -2.00
CA GLU A 256 -19.27 -23.61 -2.57
C GLU A 256 -20.49 -23.61 -3.49
N ARG A 257 -21.56 -22.92 -3.11
CA ARG A 257 -22.76 -22.78 -3.95
C ARG A 257 -22.47 -22.09 -5.28
N ARG A 258 -21.67 -21.02 -5.30
CA ARG A 258 -21.34 -20.31 -6.55
C ARG A 258 -20.51 -21.17 -7.50
N HIS A 259 -19.74 -22.11 -6.97
CA HIS A 259 -18.90 -23.02 -7.74
C HIS A 259 -19.49 -24.42 -7.93
N GLY A 260 -20.79 -24.62 -7.66
CA GLY A 260 -21.50 -25.86 -7.96
C GLY A 260 -21.31 -27.00 -6.95
N ASN A 261 -20.53 -26.79 -5.88
CA ASN A 261 -20.28 -27.79 -4.84
C ASN A 261 -21.44 -27.85 -3.83
N MET A 262 -22.60 -28.31 -4.29
CA MET A 262 -23.83 -28.33 -3.49
C MET A 262 -23.75 -29.30 -2.29
N GLU A 263 -23.01 -30.40 -2.45
CA GLU A 263 -22.81 -31.38 -1.37
C GLU A 263 -22.00 -30.78 -0.22
N GLU A 264 -20.89 -30.10 -0.51
CA GLU A 264 -20.09 -29.43 0.52
C GLU A 264 -20.86 -28.25 1.15
N ALA A 265 -21.60 -27.49 0.36
CA ALA A 265 -22.46 -26.42 0.88
C ALA A 265 -23.49 -26.94 1.89
N GLU A 266 -24.07 -28.10 1.61
CA GLU A 266 -24.99 -28.78 2.52
C GLU A 266 -24.28 -29.31 3.77
N HIS A 267 -23.16 -30.02 3.59
CA HIS A 267 -22.36 -30.57 4.67
C HIS A 267 -21.91 -29.50 5.67
N LEU A 268 -21.44 -28.35 5.19
CA LEU A 268 -21.04 -27.22 6.03
C LEU A 268 -22.19 -26.69 6.91
N LEU A 269 -23.42 -26.67 6.40
CA LEU A 269 -24.59 -26.24 7.14
C LEU A 269 -25.05 -27.31 8.15
N GLN A 270 -25.02 -28.58 7.76
CA GLN A 270 -25.30 -29.70 8.68
C GLN A 270 -24.32 -29.72 9.86
N GLU A 271 -23.02 -29.57 9.57
CA GLU A 271 -21.98 -29.47 10.58
C GLU A 271 -22.23 -28.28 11.52
N ALA A 272 -22.65 -27.13 10.97
CA ALA A 272 -22.97 -25.94 11.76
C ALA A 272 -24.17 -26.18 12.70
N VAL A 273 -25.24 -26.83 12.24
CA VAL A 273 -26.39 -27.21 13.09
C VAL A 273 -25.97 -28.15 14.22
N LYS A 274 -25.13 -29.13 13.90
CA LYS A 274 -24.63 -30.12 14.87
C LYS A 274 -23.73 -29.49 15.94
N ASN A 275 -22.82 -28.61 15.53
CA ASN A 275 -21.82 -28.00 16.41
C ASN A 275 -22.28 -26.70 17.08
N SER A 276 -23.52 -26.28 16.84
CA SER A 276 -24.12 -25.08 17.44
C SER A 276 -24.16 -25.16 18.97
N LYS A 277 -23.79 -24.07 19.65
CA LYS A 277 -23.74 -24.01 21.12
C LYS A 277 -25.08 -23.70 21.76
N SER A 278 -25.99 -23.08 21.01
CA SER A 278 -27.34 -22.72 21.47
C SER A 278 -28.41 -23.25 20.54
N ASN A 279 -29.61 -23.50 21.08
CA ASN A 279 -30.77 -23.86 20.25
C ASN A 279 -31.09 -22.77 19.23
N TYR A 280 -30.98 -21.48 19.62
CA TYR A 280 -31.15 -20.36 18.70
C TYR A 280 -30.19 -20.42 17.49
N GLU A 281 -28.91 -20.73 17.72
CA GLU A 281 -27.89 -20.87 16.68
C GLU A 281 -28.17 -22.09 15.78
N ALA A 282 -28.52 -23.24 16.38
CA ALA A 282 -28.89 -24.44 15.65
C ALA A 282 -30.10 -24.20 14.74
N SER A 283 -31.15 -23.57 15.28
CA SER A 283 -32.35 -23.18 14.55
C SER A 283 -32.04 -22.20 13.41
N PHE A 284 -31.14 -21.24 13.65
CA PHE A 284 -30.69 -20.32 12.60
C PHE A 284 -30.05 -21.08 11.43
N PHE A 285 -29.11 -21.99 11.69
CA PHE A 285 -28.46 -22.76 10.62
C PHE A 285 -29.42 -23.77 9.96
N ALA A 286 -30.35 -24.36 10.72
CA ALA A 286 -31.37 -25.27 10.19
C ALA A 286 -32.28 -24.56 9.17
N VAL A 287 -32.71 -23.32 9.45
CA VAL A 287 -33.45 -22.50 8.49
C VAL A 287 -32.63 -22.26 7.21
N LYS A 288 -31.33 -21.98 7.34
CA LYS A 288 -30.46 -21.78 6.17
C LYS A 288 -30.27 -23.06 5.36
N LEU A 289 -30.15 -24.20 6.03
CA LEU A 289 -30.08 -25.53 5.41
C LEU A 289 -31.37 -25.86 4.66
N ALA A 290 -32.53 -25.72 5.31
CA ALA A 290 -33.83 -25.97 4.67
C ALA A 290 -34.06 -25.09 3.43
N ARG A 291 -33.73 -23.79 3.51
CA ARG A 291 -33.83 -22.87 2.36
C ARG A 291 -32.87 -23.27 1.23
N HIS A 292 -31.67 -23.72 1.55
CA HIS A 292 -30.72 -24.20 0.54
C HIS A 292 -31.26 -25.44 -0.18
N LEU A 293 -31.70 -26.46 0.57
CA LEU A 293 -32.28 -27.69 0.04
C LEU A 293 -33.51 -27.43 -0.83
N PHE A 294 -34.42 -26.58 -0.37
CA PHE A 294 -35.65 -26.27 -1.10
C PHE A 294 -35.41 -25.41 -2.34
N LYS A 295 -34.80 -24.22 -2.18
CA LYS A 295 -34.73 -23.25 -3.28
C LYS A 295 -33.66 -23.60 -4.30
N ILE A 296 -32.54 -24.20 -3.86
CA ILE A 296 -31.39 -24.48 -4.72
C ILE A 296 -31.42 -25.93 -5.22
N GLN A 297 -31.48 -26.92 -4.31
CA GLN A 297 -31.48 -28.34 -4.71
C GLN A 297 -32.86 -28.89 -5.10
N LYS A 298 -33.95 -28.11 -4.94
CA LYS A 298 -35.33 -28.52 -5.23
C LYS A 298 -35.79 -29.76 -4.46
N ASN A 299 -35.21 -30.01 -3.29
CA ASN A 299 -35.55 -31.15 -2.44
C ASN A 299 -36.47 -30.72 -1.28
N LEU A 300 -37.77 -30.63 -1.57
CA LEU A 300 -38.80 -30.26 -0.60
C LEU A 300 -38.89 -31.25 0.59
N PRO A 301 -38.96 -32.58 0.37
CA PRO A 301 -39.08 -33.53 1.48
C PRO A 301 -37.93 -33.43 2.49
N LYS A 302 -36.69 -33.27 2.00
CA LYS A 302 -35.51 -33.12 2.86
C LYS A 302 -35.50 -31.79 3.60
N ALA A 303 -35.94 -30.70 2.95
CA ALA A 303 -36.08 -29.40 3.60
C ALA A 303 -37.13 -29.42 4.72
N ARG A 304 -38.28 -30.06 4.48
CA ARG A 304 -39.35 -30.28 5.48
C ARG A 304 -38.82 -31.06 6.68
N LYS A 305 -38.12 -32.17 6.43
CA LYS A 305 -37.49 -32.99 7.47
C LYS A 305 -36.55 -32.18 8.38
N VAL A 306 -35.67 -31.38 7.79
CA VAL A 306 -34.73 -30.52 8.55
C VAL A 306 -35.47 -29.53 9.46
N LEU A 307 -36.57 -28.92 8.99
CA LEU A 307 -37.34 -27.99 9.81
C LEU A 307 -38.09 -28.68 10.94
N LEU A 308 -38.66 -29.86 10.70
CA LEU A 308 -39.33 -30.64 11.74
C LEU A 308 -38.35 -31.07 12.84
N GLU A 309 -37.18 -31.57 12.47
CA GLU A 309 -36.12 -31.92 13.42
C GLU A 309 -35.65 -30.71 14.25
N ALA A 310 -35.59 -29.53 13.63
CA ALA A 310 -35.26 -28.29 14.33
C ALA A 310 -36.38 -27.82 15.27
N ILE A 311 -37.65 -27.98 14.89
CA ILE A 311 -38.82 -27.67 15.73
C ILE A 311 -38.86 -28.57 16.95
N ASP A 312 -38.57 -29.86 16.79
CA ASP A 312 -38.52 -30.79 17.91
C ASP A 312 -37.47 -30.39 18.95
N ARG A 313 -36.36 -29.78 18.50
CA ARG A 313 -35.28 -29.25 19.35
C ARG A 313 -35.60 -27.88 19.96
N ASP A 314 -36.31 -27.01 19.25
CA ASP A 314 -36.55 -25.61 19.61
C ASP A 314 -38.01 -25.19 19.33
N ARG A 315 -38.92 -25.75 20.13
CA ARG A 315 -40.39 -25.63 19.93
C ARG A 315 -40.92 -24.22 20.07
N ASP A 316 -40.21 -23.33 20.76
CA ASP A 316 -40.69 -21.98 21.03
C ASP A 316 -40.25 -20.96 19.98
N ASN A 317 -39.50 -21.39 18.96
CA ASN A 317 -38.93 -20.48 17.97
C ASN A 317 -39.87 -20.25 16.77
N PRO A 318 -40.55 -19.09 16.69
CA PRO A 318 -41.53 -18.83 15.63
C PRO A 318 -40.90 -18.80 14.24
N LYS A 319 -39.58 -18.55 14.13
CA LYS A 319 -38.90 -18.50 12.83
C LYS A 319 -38.91 -19.85 12.13
N LEU A 320 -38.89 -20.96 12.87
CA LEU A 320 -38.93 -22.30 12.28
C LEU A 320 -40.29 -22.56 11.62
N TYR A 321 -41.39 -22.29 12.34
CA TYR A 321 -42.75 -22.43 11.82
C TYR A 321 -43.04 -21.50 10.64
N LEU A 322 -42.60 -20.24 10.71
CA LEU A 322 -42.77 -19.29 9.61
C LEU A 322 -42.06 -19.77 8.34
N ASN A 323 -40.86 -20.34 8.48
CA ASN A 323 -40.13 -20.87 7.34
C ASN A 323 -40.74 -22.17 6.80
N LEU A 324 -41.29 -23.03 7.67
CA LEU A 324 -42.00 -24.22 7.24
C LEU A 324 -43.24 -23.83 6.44
N LEU A 325 -44.06 -22.93 6.97
CA LEU A 325 -45.24 -22.41 6.28
C LEU A 325 -44.89 -21.77 4.92
N GLU A 326 -43.82 -20.98 4.86
CA GLU A 326 -43.35 -20.36 3.61
C GLU A 326 -42.97 -21.41 2.55
N ILE A 327 -42.32 -22.51 2.97
CA ILE A 327 -41.91 -23.59 2.06
C ILE A 327 -43.12 -24.40 1.59
N GLU A 328 -44.06 -24.73 2.47
CA GLU A 328 -45.30 -25.46 2.10
C GLU A 328 -46.19 -24.64 1.16
N TYR A 329 -46.36 -23.35 1.46
CA TYR A 329 -47.13 -22.44 0.61
C TYR A 329 -46.49 -22.23 -0.77
N SER A 330 -45.16 -22.25 -0.83
CA SER A 330 -44.41 -22.15 -2.08
C SER A 330 -44.34 -23.48 -2.85
N GLY A 331 -44.73 -24.60 -2.22
CA GLY A 331 -44.75 -25.92 -2.84
C GLY A 331 -45.90 -26.04 -3.83
N ASP A 332 -45.65 -26.66 -4.98
CA ASP A 332 -46.71 -26.95 -5.95
C ASP A 332 -47.70 -27.93 -5.30
N LEU A 333 -49.01 -27.66 -5.38
CA LEU A 333 -50.05 -28.38 -4.62
C LEU A 333 -50.00 -29.92 -4.80
N LYS A 334 -49.44 -30.41 -5.92
CA LYS A 334 -49.30 -31.84 -6.23
C LYS A 334 -48.17 -32.56 -5.47
N GLN A 335 -47.17 -31.84 -4.95
CA GLN A 335 -46.09 -32.44 -4.15
C GLN A 335 -46.41 -32.46 -2.64
N ASN A 336 -47.52 -31.85 -2.23
CA ASN A 336 -47.95 -31.78 -0.83
C ASN A 336 -48.95 -32.90 -0.47
N GLU A 337 -49.33 -33.75 -1.43
CA GLU A 337 -50.29 -34.86 -1.26
C GLU A 337 -49.64 -36.25 -1.09
N GLU A 338 -48.30 -36.36 -1.27
CA GLU A 338 -47.49 -37.55 -0.98
C GLU A 338 -46.53 -37.30 0.20
#